data_AF-A0A7L3H6J9-F1
#
_entry.id   AF-A0A7L3H6J9-F1
#
_cell.length_a   1.000
_cell.length_b   1.000
_cell.length_c   1.000
_cell.angle_alpha   90.00
_cell.angle_beta   90.00
_cell.angle_gamma   90.00
#
_symmetry.space_group_name_H-M   'P 1'
#
loop_
_entity.id
_entity.type
_entity.pdbx_description
1 polymer ?
#
loop_
_entity_poly.entity_id
_entity_poly.type
_entity_poly.pdbx_seq_one_letter_code
_entity_poly.pdbx_strand_id
1 'polypeptide(L)'
;TAMSTGKVCCLVLLTLGVLAVAVTLVVILAQPSCAPQQYLHGAVAADTESCSLVGRNILKSGGSAVDAAIAGLICTSVMNPQSSGLGGGVIFTIYNASTGAVEVINARETVPRVFPHNLLSGCRPPGFPVVLSCSSGPQWIGVPGELRGYEEAHKRHGRLPWKALFEPTIKLLSEPLAISPVLDKILHHPAFSVLGKSLCPLLCDGQRLLKRGETFRWRALLQTLQTVAEHGAAEFYEGQIGRALVEDVSKVGSSLSLEDLQAYKAEVSSALNITLNNHTKVFAPGPPMGGAVLMFILKVLE
;
A
#
# COMPACT_ATOMS: atom_id res chain seq x y z
N THR A 1 -34.56 -29.16 57.34
CA THR A 1 -35.08 -29.95 56.20
C THR A 1 -33.98 -30.09 55.16
N ALA A 2 -33.24 -31.20 55.20
CA ALA A 2 -32.14 -31.45 54.28
C ALA A 2 -32.71 -31.65 52.86
N MET A 3 -32.23 -30.86 51.89
CA MET A 3 -32.56 -31.10 50.48
C MET A 3 -32.06 -32.49 50.09
N SER A 4 -32.92 -33.32 49.50
CA SER A 4 -32.48 -34.62 49.01
C SER A 4 -31.39 -34.43 47.94
N THR A 5 -30.46 -35.37 47.88
CA THR A 5 -29.39 -35.43 46.86
C THR A 5 -29.93 -35.24 45.44
N GLY A 6 -31.15 -35.71 45.16
CA GLY A 6 -31.83 -35.48 43.87
C GLY A 6 -32.17 -34.02 43.58
N LYS A 7 -32.59 -33.23 44.59
CA LYS A 7 -32.89 -31.79 44.41
C LYS A 7 -31.63 -30.96 44.19
N VAL A 8 -30.53 -31.31 44.86
CA VAL A 8 -29.21 -30.67 44.66
C VAL A 8 -28.69 -30.97 43.26
N CYS A 9 -28.79 -32.22 42.80
CA CYS A 9 -28.40 -32.61 41.44
C CYS A 9 -29.22 -31.85 40.38
N CYS A 10 -30.53 -31.72 40.58
CA CYS A 10 -31.41 -30.99 39.66
C CYS A 10 -31.07 -29.49 39.59
N LEU A 11 -30.77 -28.84 40.73
CA LEU A 11 -30.34 -27.44 40.75
C LEU A 11 -28.99 -27.25 40.04
N VAL A 12 -28.03 -28.16 40.22
CA VAL A 12 -26.72 -28.10 39.56
C VAL A 12 -26.86 -28.28 38.05
N LEU A 13 -27.72 -29.18 37.60
CA LEU A 13 -27.98 -29.37 36.16
C LEU A 13 -28.67 -28.15 35.55
N LEU A 14 -29.60 -27.51 36.27
CA LEU A 14 -30.26 -26.27 35.85
C LEU A 14 -29.27 -25.11 35.74
N THR A 15 -28.38 -24.93 36.72
CA THR A 15 -27.39 -23.84 36.69
C THR A 15 -26.35 -24.05 35.59
N LEU A 16 -25.89 -25.29 35.38
CA LEU A 16 -25.01 -25.63 34.25
C LEU A 16 -25.69 -25.40 32.90
N GLY A 17 -26.97 -25.74 32.77
CA GLY A 17 -27.75 -25.46 31.56
C GLY A 17 -27.88 -23.96 31.26
N VAL A 18 -28.21 -23.16 32.28
CA VAL A 18 -28.30 -21.69 32.14
C VAL A 18 -26.93 -21.08 31.79
N LEU A 19 -25.86 -21.54 32.42
CA LEU A 19 -24.50 -21.06 32.13
C LEU A 19 -24.08 -21.41 30.70
N ALA A 20 -24.38 -22.64 30.24
CA ALA A 20 -24.10 -23.05 28.87
C ALA A 20 -24.86 -22.17 27.85
N VAL A 21 -26.14 -21.88 28.10
CA VAL A 21 -26.94 -21.00 27.22
C VAL A 21 -26.37 -19.58 27.21
N ALA A 22 -26.02 -19.03 28.38
CA ALA A 22 -25.44 -17.69 28.48
C ALA A 22 -24.09 -17.59 27.76
N VAL A 23 -23.20 -18.57 27.94
CA VAL A 23 -21.92 -18.63 27.22
C VAL A 23 -22.14 -18.74 25.72
N THR A 24 -23.06 -19.60 25.27
CA THR A 24 -23.37 -19.75 23.84
C THR A 24 -23.90 -18.45 23.24
N LEU A 25 -24.78 -17.74 23.96
CA LEU A 25 -25.32 -16.45 23.51
C LEU A 25 -24.24 -15.38 23.43
N VAL A 26 -23.35 -15.31 24.42
CA VAL A 26 -22.20 -14.38 24.41
C VAL A 26 -21.26 -14.71 23.25
N VAL A 27 -20.99 -16.00 22.98
CA VAL A 27 -20.16 -16.41 21.84
C VAL A 27 -20.81 -15.98 20.52
N ILE A 28 -22.11 -16.22 20.33
CA ILE A 28 -22.84 -15.81 19.12
C ILE A 28 -22.83 -14.29 18.93
N LEU A 29 -23.08 -13.52 19.99
CA LEU A 29 -23.12 -12.06 19.94
C LEU A 29 -21.73 -11.42 19.84
N ALA A 30 -20.69 -12.09 20.33
CA ALA A 30 -19.31 -11.64 20.26
C ALA A 30 -18.58 -12.12 18.99
N GLN A 31 -19.20 -12.98 18.17
CA GLN A 31 -18.64 -13.28 16.86
C GLN A 31 -18.69 -12.00 16.01
N PRO A 32 -17.54 -11.53 15.49
CA PRO A 32 -17.56 -10.43 14.55
C PRO A 32 -18.45 -10.84 13.37
N SER A 33 -19.47 -10.03 13.11
CA SER A 33 -20.29 -10.20 11.92
C SER A 33 -19.42 -9.95 10.70
N CYS A 34 -18.84 -11.02 10.14
CA CYS A 34 -18.23 -11.03 8.82
C CYS A 34 -19.30 -11.04 7.71
N ALA A 35 -20.47 -10.45 7.97
CA ALA A 35 -21.47 -10.28 6.93
C ALA A 35 -20.86 -9.37 5.84
N PRO A 36 -20.98 -9.74 4.55
CA PRO A 36 -20.45 -8.92 3.48
C PRO A 36 -21.07 -7.53 3.55
N GLN A 37 -20.23 -6.52 3.71
CA GLN A 37 -20.68 -5.15 3.72
C GLN A 37 -21.18 -4.81 2.32
N GLN A 38 -22.49 -4.58 2.20
CA GLN A 38 -23.12 -4.29 0.91
C GLN A 38 -23.10 -2.77 0.66
N TYR A 39 -22.68 -2.38 -0.54
CA TYR A 39 -22.63 -1.00 -0.97
C TYR A 39 -23.44 -0.86 -2.27
N LEU A 40 -24.37 0.09 -2.32
CA LEU A 40 -25.32 0.21 -3.43
C LEU A 40 -24.69 0.74 -4.74
N HIS A 41 -23.67 1.60 -4.64
CA HIS A 41 -23.13 2.34 -5.79
C HIS A 41 -21.67 2.07 -6.11
N GLY A 42 -20.86 1.73 -5.11
CA GLY A 42 -19.43 1.52 -5.25
C GLY A 42 -18.75 1.42 -3.90
N ALA A 43 -17.56 0.84 -3.90
CA ALA A 43 -16.75 0.63 -2.70
C ALA A 43 -15.27 0.88 -3.01
N VAL A 44 -14.52 1.23 -1.96
CA VAL A 44 -13.06 1.31 -2.00
C VAL A 44 -12.56 0.51 -0.81
N ALA A 45 -11.66 -0.43 -1.07
CA ALA A 45 -11.00 -1.24 -0.05
C ALA A 45 -9.49 -0.95 -0.11
N ALA A 46 -9.02 -0.11 0.81
CA ALA A 46 -7.60 0.09 1.05
C ALA A 46 -7.18 -0.64 2.34
N ASP A 47 -5.88 -0.69 2.60
CA ASP A 47 -5.30 -1.34 3.78
C ASP A 47 -5.56 -0.59 5.11
N THR A 48 -6.10 0.63 5.02
CA THR A 48 -6.46 1.50 6.13
C THR A 48 -7.83 2.13 5.91
N GLU A 49 -8.56 2.31 7.01
CA GLU A 49 -9.90 2.91 6.96
C GLU A 49 -9.83 4.34 6.39
N SER A 50 -8.90 5.18 6.86
CA SER A 50 -8.74 6.56 6.40
C SER A 50 -8.56 6.65 4.88
N CYS A 51 -7.74 5.78 4.28
CA CYS A 51 -7.50 5.79 2.84
C CYS A 51 -8.67 5.20 2.03
N SER A 52 -9.40 4.24 2.61
CA SER A 52 -10.68 3.78 2.05
C SER A 52 -11.72 4.92 2.04
N LEU A 53 -11.78 5.72 3.11
CA LEU A 53 -12.67 6.89 3.21
C LEU A 53 -12.26 7.98 2.21
N VAL A 54 -10.97 8.22 2.01
CA VAL A 54 -10.45 9.16 0.99
C VAL A 54 -10.93 8.75 -0.40
N GLY A 55 -10.65 7.52 -0.84
CA GLY A 55 -11.07 7.05 -2.17
C GLY A 55 -12.60 7.05 -2.32
N ARG A 56 -13.35 6.63 -1.29
CA ARG A 56 -14.82 6.69 -1.30
C ARG A 56 -15.33 8.12 -1.45
N ASN A 57 -14.73 9.10 -0.79
CA ASN A 57 -15.14 10.50 -0.90
C ASN A 57 -14.87 11.06 -2.30
N ILE A 58 -13.80 10.60 -2.97
CA ILE A 58 -13.53 10.91 -4.38
C ILE A 58 -14.61 10.33 -5.29
N LEU A 59 -15.03 9.07 -5.09
CA LEU A 59 -16.18 8.50 -5.82
C LEU A 59 -17.46 9.32 -5.59
N LYS A 60 -17.75 9.70 -4.34
CA LYS A 60 -18.91 10.54 -4.01
C LYS A 60 -18.85 11.93 -4.65
N SER A 61 -17.66 12.43 -4.95
CA SER A 61 -17.45 13.72 -5.62
C SER A 61 -17.54 13.62 -7.15
N GLY A 62 -17.90 12.45 -7.69
CA GLY A 62 -18.04 12.22 -9.14
C GLY A 62 -16.77 11.75 -9.83
N GLY A 63 -15.72 11.41 -9.08
CA GLY A 63 -14.50 10.84 -9.62
C GLY A 63 -14.68 9.43 -10.17
N SER A 64 -13.78 9.03 -11.06
CA SER A 64 -13.72 7.66 -11.57
C SER A 64 -13.18 6.69 -10.52
N ALA A 65 -13.25 5.39 -10.81
CA ALA A 65 -12.55 4.37 -10.01
C ALA A 65 -11.03 4.62 -9.98
N VAL A 66 -10.47 5.19 -11.05
CA VAL A 66 -9.05 5.53 -11.13
C VAL A 66 -8.72 6.76 -10.28
N ASP A 67 -9.55 7.81 -10.30
CA ASP A 67 -9.39 8.97 -9.40
C ASP A 67 -9.38 8.52 -7.92
N ALA A 68 -10.34 7.66 -7.57
CA ALA A 68 -10.47 7.13 -6.21
C ALA A 68 -9.29 6.24 -5.81
N ALA A 69 -8.78 5.43 -6.73
CA ALA A 69 -7.60 4.61 -6.50
C ALA A 69 -6.35 5.47 -6.29
N ILE A 70 -6.11 6.48 -7.13
CA ILE A 70 -4.96 7.39 -7.00
C ILE A 70 -5.01 8.13 -5.67
N ALA A 71 -6.14 8.74 -5.31
CA ALA A 71 -6.26 9.43 -4.02
C ALA A 71 -6.09 8.48 -2.81
N GLY A 72 -6.62 7.27 -2.92
CA GLY A 72 -6.42 6.21 -1.93
C GLY A 72 -4.94 5.84 -1.76
N LEU A 73 -4.22 5.63 -2.87
CA LEU A 73 -2.80 5.29 -2.86
C LEU A 73 -1.91 6.44 -2.35
N ILE A 74 -2.24 7.69 -2.70
CA ILE A 74 -1.57 8.87 -2.11
C ILE A 74 -1.77 8.88 -0.59
N CYS A 75 -2.96 8.58 -0.08
CA CYS A 75 -3.18 8.42 1.36
C CYS A 75 -2.37 7.26 1.94
N THR A 76 -2.34 6.10 1.28
CA THR A 76 -1.60 4.92 1.75
C THR A 76 -0.10 5.21 1.85
N SER A 77 0.47 6.05 0.96
CA SER A 77 1.86 6.50 1.05
C SER A 77 2.21 7.22 2.37
N VAL A 78 1.21 7.79 3.04
CA VAL A 78 1.34 8.48 4.31
C VAL A 78 1.00 7.58 5.50
N MET A 79 -0.06 6.77 5.37
CA MET A 79 -0.55 5.94 6.47
C MET A 79 0.25 4.65 6.65
N ASN A 80 0.81 4.11 5.57
CA ASN A 80 1.64 2.92 5.55
C ASN A 80 2.94 3.15 4.75
N PRO A 81 3.80 4.10 5.18
CA PRO A 81 5.01 4.48 4.45
C PRO A 81 6.05 3.36 4.37
N GLN A 82 5.95 2.35 5.24
CA GLN A 82 6.78 1.15 5.19
C GLN A 82 6.45 0.22 4.01
N SER A 83 5.32 0.42 3.34
CA SER A 83 4.76 -0.51 2.35
C SER A 83 4.73 0.07 0.93
N SER A 84 4.38 1.34 0.77
CA SER A 84 4.28 2.00 -0.53
C SER A 84 4.53 3.50 -0.42
N GLY A 85 4.85 4.15 -1.52
CA GLY A 85 4.91 5.62 -1.59
C GLY A 85 5.53 6.16 -2.86
N LEU A 86 5.69 7.49 -2.92
CA LEU A 86 6.13 8.20 -4.13
C LEU A 86 7.52 7.76 -4.64
N GLY A 87 8.34 7.16 -3.77
CA GLY A 87 9.66 6.63 -4.12
C GLY A 87 9.65 5.21 -4.70
N GLY A 88 8.48 4.59 -4.87
CA GLY A 88 8.31 3.22 -5.41
C GLY A 88 7.71 3.21 -6.81
N GLY A 89 6.91 2.18 -7.10
CA GLY A 89 6.19 2.02 -8.35
C GLY A 89 4.82 1.35 -8.18
N VAL A 90 3.93 1.59 -9.14
CA VAL A 90 2.52 1.15 -9.10
C VAL A 90 2.15 0.34 -10.33
N ILE A 91 1.30 -0.66 -10.16
CA ILE A 91 0.67 -1.40 -11.25
C ILE A 91 -0.84 -1.23 -11.15
N PHE A 92 -1.47 -0.70 -12.20
CA PHE A 92 -2.93 -0.67 -12.32
C PHE A 92 -3.41 -1.79 -13.24
N THR A 93 -4.49 -2.47 -12.87
CA THR A 93 -5.31 -3.28 -13.80
C THR A 93 -6.68 -2.63 -13.83
N ILE A 94 -7.05 -2.06 -14.97
CA ILE A 94 -8.21 -1.17 -15.11
C ILE A 94 -9.21 -1.84 -16.05
N TYR A 95 -10.41 -2.11 -15.55
CA TYR A 95 -11.53 -2.57 -16.36
C TYR A 95 -12.48 -1.41 -16.66
N ASN A 96 -12.72 -1.17 -17.96
CA ASN A 96 -13.71 -0.21 -18.40
C ASN A 96 -15.04 -0.94 -18.69
N ALA A 97 -16.02 -0.76 -17.81
CA ALA A 97 -17.32 -1.43 -17.91
C ALA A 97 -18.12 -1.05 -19.17
N SER A 98 -17.91 0.15 -19.72
CA SER A 98 -18.63 0.61 -20.92
C SER A 98 -18.10 -0.03 -22.20
N THR A 99 -16.81 -0.34 -22.26
CA THR A 99 -16.18 -0.93 -23.46
C THR A 99 -15.87 -2.43 -23.30
N GLY A 100 -15.86 -2.93 -22.06
CA GLY A 100 -15.40 -4.28 -21.74
C GLY A 100 -13.89 -4.46 -21.83
N ALA A 101 -13.12 -3.40 -22.10
CA ALA A 101 -11.67 -3.48 -22.24
C ALA A 101 -10.97 -3.53 -20.87
N VAL A 102 -9.85 -4.26 -20.81
CA VAL A 102 -8.96 -4.29 -19.65
C VAL A 102 -7.56 -3.92 -20.08
N GLU A 103 -7.01 -2.89 -19.45
CA GLU A 103 -5.63 -2.46 -19.64
C GLU A 103 -4.84 -2.56 -18.33
N VAL A 104 -3.53 -2.63 -18.50
CA VAL A 104 -2.55 -2.65 -17.42
C VAL A 104 -1.60 -1.49 -17.62
N ILE A 105 -1.46 -0.67 -16.59
CA ILE A 105 -0.45 0.38 -16.53
C ILE A 105 0.65 -0.13 -15.60
N ASN A 106 1.81 -0.41 -16.16
CA ASN A 106 3.01 -0.81 -15.45
C ASN A 106 3.89 0.42 -15.21
N ALA A 107 3.88 0.90 -13.97
CA ALA A 107 4.79 1.92 -13.48
C ALA A 107 5.67 1.38 -12.35
N ARG A 108 6.14 0.14 -12.50
CA ARG A 108 7.18 -0.44 -11.64
C ARG A 108 8.49 0.32 -11.82
N GLU A 109 9.32 0.31 -10.78
CA GLU A 109 10.65 0.91 -10.83
C GLU A 109 11.50 0.26 -11.93
N THR A 110 12.33 1.07 -12.59
CA THR A 110 13.33 0.59 -13.55
C THR A 110 14.74 0.66 -12.96
N VAL A 111 15.69 -0.03 -13.58
CA VAL A 111 17.10 0.05 -13.16
C VAL A 111 17.70 1.36 -13.68
N PRO A 112 18.42 2.14 -12.84
CA PRO A 112 19.18 3.30 -13.32
C PRO A 112 20.13 2.92 -14.45
N ARG A 113 20.39 3.83 -15.38
CA ARG A 113 21.26 3.59 -16.56
C ARG A 113 22.67 3.18 -16.16
N VAL A 114 23.19 3.74 -15.08
CA VAL A 114 24.45 3.34 -14.48
C VAL A 114 24.14 2.53 -13.22
N PHE A 115 24.60 1.29 -13.17
CA PHE A 115 24.42 0.42 -12.00
C PHE A 115 25.60 -0.54 -11.84
N PRO A 116 25.89 -1.03 -10.62
CA PRO A 116 26.97 -2.00 -10.41
C PRO A 116 26.61 -3.35 -11.05
N HIS A 117 27.44 -3.85 -11.98
CA HIS A 117 27.17 -5.16 -12.63
C HIS A 117 27.25 -6.35 -11.67
N ASN A 118 27.93 -6.20 -10.54
CA ASN A 118 28.12 -7.24 -9.53
C ASN A 118 27.25 -7.04 -8.27
N LEU A 119 26.09 -6.38 -8.39
CA LEU A 119 25.15 -6.18 -7.26
C LEU A 119 24.91 -7.44 -6.44
N LEU A 120 24.80 -8.60 -7.10
CA LEU A 120 24.50 -9.87 -6.45
C LEU A 120 25.70 -10.56 -5.79
N SER A 121 26.94 -10.14 -6.08
CA SER A 121 28.13 -10.84 -5.57
C SER A 121 28.32 -10.71 -4.05
N GLY A 122 27.77 -9.66 -3.43
CA GLY A 122 27.78 -9.45 -1.98
C GLY A 122 26.62 -10.12 -1.23
N CYS A 123 25.65 -10.70 -1.95
CA CYS A 123 24.38 -11.17 -1.38
C CYS A 123 24.40 -12.57 -0.78
N ARG A 124 25.57 -13.18 -0.65
CA ARG A 124 25.69 -14.63 -0.42
C ARG A 124 26.62 -15.00 0.75
N PRO A 125 26.35 -14.55 1.99
CA PRO A 125 26.91 -15.24 3.14
C PRO A 125 26.31 -16.66 3.24
N PRO A 126 27.10 -17.70 3.57
CA PRO A 126 26.59 -19.05 3.71
C PRO A 126 25.51 -19.13 4.81
N GLY A 127 24.37 -19.77 4.50
CA GLY A 127 23.30 -20.05 5.45
C GLY A 127 22.15 -19.02 5.54
N PHE A 128 22.19 -17.92 4.77
CA PHE A 128 21.11 -16.92 4.73
C PHE A 128 20.38 -16.88 3.38
N PRO A 129 19.04 -16.69 3.35
CA PRO A 129 18.30 -16.41 2.12
C PRO A 129 18.83 -15.11 1.47
N VAL A 130 19.12 -15.16 0.16
CA VAL A 130 19.64 -14.04 -0.66
C VAL A 130 18.86 -12.75 -0.45
N VAL A 131 17.53 -12.86 -0.27
CA VAL A 131 16.64 -11.73 -0.03
C VAL A 131 17.04 -10.95 1.23
N LEU A 132 17.39 -11.62 2.32
CA LEU A 132 17.74 -10.93 3.58
C LEU A 132 19.13 -10.29 3.54
N SER A 133 20.05 -10.83 2.75
CA SER A 133 21.42 -10.29 2.62
C SER A 133 21.53 -9.12 1.64
N CYS A 134 20.54 -8.92 0.77
CA CYS A 134 20.52 -7.88 -0.27
C CYS A 134 19.20 -7.11 -0.34
N SER A 135 18.79 -6.57 0.81
CA SER A 135 17.56 -5.76 0.94
C SER A 135 17.81 -4.34 1.44
N SER A 136 19.07 -3.89 1.56
CA SER A 136 19.35 -2.55 2.06
C SER A 136 20.57 -1.93 1.40
N GLY A 137 20.50 -0.61 1.23
CA GLY A 137 21.57 0.20 0.64
C GLY A 137 21.14 0.98 -0.59
N PRO A 138 21.85 2.07 -0.88
CA PRO A 138 21.54 3.01 -1.97
C PRO A 138 21.64 2.40 -3.37
N GLN A 139 22.40 1.31 -3.53
CA GLN A 139 22.58 0.59 -4.78
C GLN A 139 21.34 -0.20 -5.23
N TRP A 140 20.35 -0.37 -4.34
CA TRP A 140 19.08 -1.05 -4.61
C TRP A 140 17.95 -0.09 -4.97
N ILE A 141 18.22 1.23 -5.00
CA ILE A 141 17.22 2.24 -5.36
C ILE A 141 17.01 2.19 -6.87
N GLY A 142 15.80 1.78 -7.29
CA GLY A 142 15.34 1.89 -8.66
C GLY A 142 14.84 3.30 -9.00
N VAL A 143 14.57 3.56 -10.27
CA VAL A 143 13.95 4.80 -10.74
C VAL A 143 12.46 4.80 -10.34
N PRO A 144 11.99 5.73 -9.49
CA PRO A 144 10.60 5.68 -8.99
C PRO A 144 9.57 5.92 -10.09
N GLY A 145 8.57 5.05 -10.16
CA GLY A 145 7.51 5.09 -11.18
C GLY A 145 6.16 5.59 -10.71
N GLU A 146 5.93 5.66 -9.40
CA GLU A 146 4.61 5.86 -8.78
C GLU A 146 3.82 7.03 -9.42
N LEU A 147 4.42 8.22 -9.46
CA LEU A 147 3.76 9.44 -9.93
C LEU A 147 3.52 9.45 -11.46
N ARG A 148 4.41 8.86 -12.26
CA ARG A 148 4.15 8.66 -13.71
C ARG A 148 3.05 7.64 -13.94
N GLY A 149 2.94 6.62 -13.09
CA GLY A 149 1.81 5.70 -13.10
C GLY A 149 0.49 6.39 -12.81
N TYR A 150 0.45 7.26 -11.78
CA TYR A 150 -0.73 8.06 -11.46
C TYR A 150 -1.10 9.02 -12.58
N GLU A 151 -0.12 9.72 -13.14
CA GLU A 151 -0.32 10.66 -14.26
C GLU A 151 -0.88 9.95 -15.50
N GLU A 152 -0.31 8.81 -15.90
CA GLU A 152 -0.78 8.07 -17.08
C GLU A 152 -2.19 7.49 -16.85
N ALA A 153 -2.47 6.97 -15.65
CA ALA A 153 -3.80 6.47 -15.30
C ALA A 153 -4.85 7.59 -15.26
N HIS A 154 -4.51 8.73 -14.66
CA HIS A 154 -5.37 9.91 -14.58
C HIS A 154 -5.64 10.51 -15.95
N LYS A 155 -4.62 10.63 -16.80
CA LYS A 155 -4.77 11.11 -18.18
C LYS A 155 -5.76 10.27 -19.00
N ARG A 156 -5.81 8.97 -18.76
CA ARG A 156 -6.67 8.02 -19.50
C ARG A 156 -8.09 7.92 -18.94
N HIS A 157 -8.23 7.92 -17.62
CA HIS A 157 -9.48 7.54 -16.94
C HIS A 157 -9.92 8.53 -15.85
N GLY A 158 -9.16 9.59 -15.62
CA GLY A 158 -9.46 10.61 -14.63
C GLY A 158 -10.68 11.43 -15.02
N ARG A 159 -11.43 11.88 -14.02
CA ARG A 159 -12.59 12.77 -14.17
C ARG A 159 -12.45 14.03 -13.33
N LEU A 160 -11.87 13.92 -12.15
CA LEU A 160 -11.60 15.08 -11.30
C LEU A 160 -10.30 15.78 -11.70
N PRO A 161 -10.14 17.07 -11.37
CA PRO A 161 -8.85 17.76 -11.52
C PRO A 161 -7.75 17.04 -10.74
N TRP A 162 -6.54 16.94 -11.31
CA TRP A 162 -5.38 16.28 -10.71
C TRP A 162 -5.16 16.68 -9.23
N LYS A 163 -5.14 18.00 -8.97
CA LYS A 163 -4.97 18.57 -7.63
C LYS A 163 -5.96 18.02 -6.60
N ALA A 164 -7.22 17.80 -6.99
CA ALA A 164 -8.27 17.32 -6.09
C ALA A 164 -7.98 15.90 -5.54
N LEU A 165 -7.12 15.12 -6.21
CA LEU A 165 -6.72 13.79 -5.75
C LEU A 165 -5.72 13.83 -4.59
N PHE A 166 -5.00 14.94 -4.43
CA PHE A 166 -3.96 15.13 -3.42
C PHE A 166 -4.48 15.86 -2.18
N GLU A 167 -5.47 16.76 -2.36
CA GLU A 167 -6.04 17.60 -1.30
C GLU A 167 -6.45 16.84 -0.03
N PRO A 168 -7.12 15.66 -0.09
CA PRO A 168 -7.50 14.93 1.11
C PRO A 168 -6.29 14.53 1.96
N THR A 169 -5.21 14.09 1.31
CA THR A 169 -3.99 13.63 1.98
C THR A 169 -3.12 14.81 2.44
N ILE A 170 -3.09 15.91 1.69
CA ILE A 170 -2.47 17.17 2.11
C ILE A 170 -3.11 17.67 3.42
N LYS A 171 -4.46 17.62 3.51
CA LYS A 171 -5.19 17.96 4.72
C LYS A 171 -4.89 16.99 5.87
N LEU A 172 -4.74 15.70 5.59
CA LEU A 172 -4.35 14.73 6.61
C LEU A 172 -2.96 15.04 7.21
N LEU A 173 -2.01 15.45 6.37
CA LEU A 173 -0.64 15.79 6.75
C LEU A 173 -0.48 17.15 7.47
N SER A 174 -1.51 18.01 7.48
CA SER A 174 -1.45 19.26 8.25
C SER A 174 -1.50 19.02 9.76
N GLU A 175 -2.04 17.87 10.18
CA GLU A 175 -2.08 17.44 11.57
C GLU A 175 -0.93 16.44 11.89
N PRO A 176 -0.55 16.28 13.18
CA PRO A 176 0.37 15.23 13.56
C PRO A 176 -0.18 13.84 13.22
N LEU A 177 0.66 12.99 12.63
CA LEU A 177 0.34 11.60 12.35
C LEU A 177 0.75 10.71 13.51
N ALA A 178 -0.12 9.79 13.92
CA ALA A 178 0.21 8.79 14.94
C ALA A 178 0.91 7.57 14.32
N ILE A 179 1.91 7.02 15.02
CA ILE A 179 2.54 5.75 14.65
C ILE A 179 1.51 4.62 14.76
N SER A 180 1.23 3.95 13.64
CA SER A 180 0.30 2.83 13.57
C SER A 180 0.88 1.57 14.23
N PRO A 181 0.04 0.61 14.65
CA PRO A 181 0.53 -0.67 15.19
C PRO A 181 1.45 -1.43 14.24
N VAL A 182 1.21 -1.32 12.93
CA VAL A 182 2.03 -1.98 11.90
C VAL A 182 3.38 -1.29 11.77
N LEU A 183 3.39 0.05 11.68
CA LEU A 183 4.63 0.81 11.59
C LEU A 183 5.50 0.61 12.83
N ASP A 184 4.91 0.64 14.04
CA ASP A 184 5.60 0.34 15.30
C ASP A 184 6.33 -1.01 15.27
N LYS A 185 5.64 -2.05 14.78
CA LYS A 185 6.21 -3.39 14.62
C LYS A 185 7.39 -3.41 13.65
N ILE A 186 7.33 -2.66 12.56
CA ILE A 186 8.44 -2.55 11.60
C ILE A 186 9.61 -1.77 12.19
N LEU A 187 9.37 -0.60 12.80
CA LEU A 187 10.41 0.22 13.41
C LEU A 187 11.20 -0.54 14.48
N HIS A 188 10.53 -1.40 15.24
CA HIS A 188 11.15 -2.19 16.31
C HIS A 188 11.55 -3.61 15.89
N HIS A 189 11.39 -3.98 14.62
CA HIS A 189 11.85 -5.27 14.13
C HIS A 189 13.40 -5.31 14.10
N PRO A 190 14.07 -6.36 14.62
CA PRO A 190 15.53 -6.41 14.71
C PRO A 190 16.27 -6.17 13.38
N ALA A 191 15.69 -6.62 12.26
CA ALA A 191 16.28 -6.43 10.94
C ALA A 191 16.20 -4.96 10.44
N PHE A 192 15.27 -4.16 10.96
CA PHE A 192 15.06 -2.78 10.51
C PHE A 192 15.53 -1.75 11.52
N SER A 193 15.50 -2.03 12.83
CA SER A 193 15.77 -1.04 13.88
C SER A 193 17.14 -0.36 13.79
N VAL A 194 18.14 -1.06 13.24
CA VAL A 194 19.48 -0.49 12.96
C VAL A 194 19.42 0.51 11.80
N LEU A 195 18.79 0.13 10.68
CA LEU A 195 18.62 0.99 9.50
C LEU A 195 17.69 2.16 9.79
N GLY A 196 16.64 1.93 10.59
CA GLY A 196 15.63 2.90 10.98
C GLY A 196 16.19 4.10 11.75
N LYS A 197 17.40 4.01 12.33
CA LYS A 197 18.08 5.17 12.94
C LYS A 197 18.35 6.29 11.94
N SER A 198 18.52 5.98 10.65
CA SER A 198 18.63 7.00 9.59
C SER A 198 17.37 7.85 9.46
N LEU A 199 16.21 7.35 9.92
CA LEU A 199 14.93 8.05 9.92
C LEU A 199 14.70 8.88 11.18
N CYS A 200 15.65 8.94 12.13
CA CYS A 200 15.48 9.70 13.35
C CYS A 200 15.13 11.19 13.20
N PRO A 201 15.57 11.90 12.14
CA PRO A 201 15.09 13.27 11.90
C PRO A 201 13.56 13.39 11.76
N LEU A 202 12.87 12.29 11.44
CA LEU A 202 11.42 12.22 11.28
C LEU A 202 10.73 11.40 12.37
N LEU A 203 11.31 10.26 12.73
CA LEU A 203 10.65 9.19 13.50
C LEU A 203 11.34 8.89 14.85
N CYS A 204 12.14 9.81 15.39
CA CYS A 204 12.71 9.67 16.73
C CYS A 204 12.34 10.84 17.65
N ASP A 205 12.19 10.50 18.93
CA ASP A 205 12.24 11.43 20.05
C ASP A 205 13.65 11.36 20.64
N GLY A 206 14.47 12.37 20.34
CA GLY A 206 15.92 12.33 20.53
C GLY A 206 16.57 11.23 19.67
N GLN A 207 17.12 10.20 20.30
CA GLN A 207 17.73 9.05 19.61
C GLN A 207 16.85 7.79 19.63
N ARG A 208 15.65 7.88 20.21
CA ARG A 208 14.75 6.75 20.38
C ARG A 208 13.66 6.78 19.31
N LEU A 209 13.48 5.67 18.60
CA LEU A 209 12.37 5.53 17.66
C LEU A 209 11.02 5.75 18.36
N LEU A 210 10.13 6.44 17.67
CA LEU A 210 8.76 6.62 18.11
C LEU A 210 8.02 5.28 18.16
N LYS A 211 7.11 5.17 19.12
CA LYS A 211 6.29 4.00 19.40
C LYS A 211 4.85 4.25 18.99
N ARG A 212 4.10 3.16 18.89
CA ARG A 212 2.65 3.18 18.64
C ARG A 212 1.95 4.29 19.44
N GLY A 213 1.16 5.11 18.73
CA GLY A 213 0.37 6.20 19.31
C GLY A 213 1.14 7.50 19.55
N GLU A 214 2.47 7.49 19.60
CA GLU A 214 3.26 8.72 19.53
C GLU A 214 3.10 9.36 18.15
N THR A 215 3.27 10.68 18.05
CA THR A 215 2.98 11.44 16.83
C THR A 215 4.21 12.10 16.22
N PHE A 216 4.24 12.22 14.90
CA PHE A 216 5.26 12.95 14.14
C PHE A 216 4.63 13.88 13.10
N ARG A 217 5.41 14.83 12.58
CA ARG A 217 4.98 15.75 11.50
C ARG A 217 5.90 15.63 10.31
N TRP A 218 5.34 15.31 9.15
CA TRP A 218 6.10 15.08 7.92
C TRP A 218 6.03 16.27 6.96
N ARG A 219 6.59 17.41 7.38
CA ARG A 219 6.51 18.67 6.62
C ARG A 219 7.10 18.59 5.21
N ALA A 220 8.19 17.85 5.04
CA ALA A 220 8.82 17.67 3.74
C ALA A 220 7.88 16.96 2.75
N LEU A 221 7.21 15.87 3.17
CA LEU A 221 6.25 15.18 2.31
C LEU A 221 5.00 16.04 2.03
N LEU A 222 4.53 16.80 3.02
CA LEU A 222 3.44 17.76 2.81
C LEU A 222 3.79 18.76 1.69
N GLN A 223 4.99 19.35 1.72
CA GLN A 223 5.45 20.26 0.68
C GLN A 223 5.57 19.56 -0.67
N THR A 224 6.15 18.35 -0.71
CA THR A 224 6.23 17.53 -1.93
C THR A 224 4.85 17.30 -2.54
N LEU A 225 3.87 16.87 -1.75
CA LEU A 225 2.51 16.63 -2.25
C LEU A 225 1.82 17.91 -2.70
N GLN A 226 2.01 19.04 -2.00
CA GLN A 226 1.47 20.34 -2.42
C GLN A 226 2.04 20.76 -3.78
N THR A 227 3.36 20.66 -3.96
CA THR A 227 4.01 21.06 -5.22
C THR A 227 3.60 20.14 -6.37
N VAL A 228 3.52 18.82 -6.15
CA VAL A 228 3.05 17.86 -7.17
C VAL A 228 1.58 18.06 -7.50
N ALA A 229 0.74 18.42 -6.51
CA ALA A 229 -0.67 18.72 -6.74
C ALA A 229 -0.86 19.97 -7.61
N GLU A 230 0.01 20.98 -7.44
CA GLU A 230 -0.07 22.24 -8.18
C GLU A 230 0.57 22.16 -9.58
N HIS A 231 1.74 21.54 -9.69
CA HIS A 231 2.56 21.57 -10.89
C HIS A 231 2.58 20.24 -11.67
N GLY A 232 1.87 19.21 -11.18
CA GLY A 232 1.81 17.90 -11.81
C GLY A 232 2.99 16.99 -11.46
N ALA A 233 2.94 15.76 -12.00
CA ALA A 233 3.97 14.75 -11.76
C ALA A 233 5.35 15.19 -12.27
N ALA A 234 5.42 16.00 -13.33
CA ALA A 234 6.66 16.48 -13.93
C ALA A 234 7.62 17.14 -12.91
N GLU A 235 7.12 17.76 -11.84
CA GLU A 235 7.98 18.33 -10.80
C GLU A 235 8.90 17.29 -10.13
N PHE A 236 8.42 16.04 -9.99
CA PHE A 236 9.20 14.95 -9.41
C PHE A 236 10.29 14.45 -10.37
N TYR A 237 10.08 14.55 -11.68
CA TYR A 237 10.99 13.96 -12.69
C TYR A 237 11.91 14.98 -13.37
N GLU A 238 11.47 16.22 -13.47
CA GLU A 238 12.13 17.31 -14.22
C GLU A 238 12.38 18.55 -13.34
N GLY A 239 11.64 18.66 -12.23
CA GLY A 239 11.63 19.81 -11.33
C GLY A 239 12.63 19.76 -10.17
N GLN A 240 12.39 20.60 -9.17
CA GLN A 240 13.23 20.74 -7.99
C GLN A 240 13.14 19.51 -7.09
N ILE A 241 11.98 18.86 -7.01
CA ILE A 241 11.81 17.63 -6.21
C ILE A 241 12.73 16.52 -6.75
N GLY A 242 12.75 16.30 -8.06
CA GLY A 242 13.64 15.32 -8.68
C GLY A 242 15.11 15.61 -8.48
N ARG A 243 15.51 16.89 -8.60
CA ARG A 243 16.89 17.33 -8.32
C ARG A 243 17.29 17.08 -6.86
N ALA A 244 16.43 17.43 -5.91
CA ALA A 244 16.69 17.21 -4.48
C ALA A 244 16.79 15.72 -4.15
N LEU A 245 15.92 14.88 -4.73
CA LEU A 245 15.98 13.43 -4.58
C LEU A 245 17.33 12.88 -5.04
N VAL A 246 17.75 13.20 -6.27
CA VAL A 246 19.03 12.75 -6.84
C VAL A 246 20.21 13.23 -6.00
N GLU A 247 20.18 14.48 -5.54
CA GLU A 247 21.21 15.02 -4.67
C GLU A 247 21.32 14.21 -3.36
N ASP A 248 20.20 13.93 -2.70
CA ASP A 248 20.18 13.22 -1.43
C ASP A 248 20.61 11.76 -1.55
N VAL A 249 20.15 11.04 -2.59
CA VAL A 249 20.57 9.64 -2.78
C VAL A 249 22.00 9.52 -3.28
N SER A 250 22.53 10.52 -3.98
CA SER A 250 23.95 10.54 -4.39
C SER A 250 24.90 10.68 -3.19
N LYS A 251 24.53 11.47 -2.16
CA LYS A 251 25.31 11.63 -0.92
C LYS A 251 25.51 10.32 -0.17
N VAL A 252 24.59 9.37 -0.33
CA VAL A 252 24.69 8.04 0.27
C VAL A 252 25.26 6.99 -0.69
N GLY A 253 25.56 7.33 -1.94
CA GLY A 253 26.23 6.46 -2.91
C GLY A 253 25.30 5.77 -3.92
N SER A 254 24.09 6.29 -4.15
CA SER A 254 23.21 5.79 -5.22
C SER A 254 23.70 6.27 -6.59
N SER A 255 23.46 5.47 -7.62
CA SER A 255 23.75 5.80 -9.01
C SER A 255 22.56 6.38 -9.77
N LEU A 256 21.43 6.61 -9.09
CA LEU A 256 20.26 7.27 -9.66
C LEU A 256 20.62 8.69 -10.14
N SER A 257 20.32 8.99 -11.40
CA SER A 257 20.60 10.30 -12.02
C SER A 257 19.33 11.05 -12.41
N LEU A 258 19.46 12.34 -12.72
CA LEU A 258 18.32 13.13 -13.20
C LEU A 258 17.87 12.66 -14.59
N GLU A 259 18.82 12.21 -15.42
CA GLU A 259 18.53 11.62 -16.72
C GLU A 259 17.68 10.35 -16.59
N ASP A 260 17.90 9.54 -15.55
CA ASP A 260 17.08 8.36 -15.27
C ASP A 260 15.64 8.76 -14.95
N LEU A 261 15.44 9.76 -14.08
CA LEU A 261 14.11 10.29 -13.75
C LEU A 261 13.41 10.85 -15.00
N GLN A 262 14.10 11.66 -15.79
CA GLN A 262 13.54 12.27 -17.01
C GLN A 262 13.17 11.24 -18.08
N ALA A 263 13.95 10.15 -18.19
CA ALA A 263 13.71 9.09 -19.17
C ALA A 263 12.59 8.13 -18.75
N TYR A 264 12.20 8.11 -17.48
CA TYR A 264 11.20 7.18 -16.96
C TYR A 264 9.83 7.38 -17.64
N LYS A 265 9.20 6.26 -18.03
CA LYS A 265 7.84 6.23 -18.57
C LYS A 265 7.09 5.03 -18.03
N ALA A 266 5.81 5.22 -17.71
CA ALA A 266 4.90 4.11 -17.45
C ALA A 266 4.58 3.39 -18.78
N GLU A 267 4.46 2.08 -18.72
CA GLU A 267 4.12 1.25 -19.88
C GLU A 267 2.64 0.84 -19.82
N VAL A 268 1.97 0.87 -20.97
CA VAL A 268 0.56 0.46 -21.08
C VAL A 268 0.44 -0.76 -21.97
N SER A 269 -0.27 -1.77 -21.49
CA SER A 269 -0.44 -3.05 -22.20
C SER A 269 -1.84 -3.63 -21.95
N SER A 270 -2.23 -4.62 -22.75
CA SER A 270 -3.42 -5.43 -22.47
C SER A 270 -3.17 -6.38 -21.31
N ALA A 271 -4.18 -6.60 -20.45
CA ALA A 271 -4.08 -7.63 -19.42
C ALA A 271 -3.99 -9.04 -20.03
N LEU A 272 -3.25 -9.93 -19.36
CA LEU A 272 -3.41 -11.36 -19.55
C LEU A 272 -4.85 -11.74 -19.18
N ASN A 273 -5.39 -12.79 -19.80
CA ASN A 273 -6.69 -13.30 -19.43
C ASN A 273 -6.80 -14.82 -19.57
N ILE A 274 -7.67 -15.40 -18.74
CA ILE A 274 -8.14 -16.79 -18.84
C ILE A 274 -9.65 -16.81 -18.60
N THR A 275 -10.31 -17.90 -19.02
CA THR A 275 -11.71 -18.18 -18.66
C THR A 275 -11.76 -19.39 -17.73
N LEU A 276 -12.36 -19.24 -16.54
CA LEU A 276 -12.62 -20.31 -15.58
C LEU A 276 -14.09 -20.76 -15.65
N ASN A 277 -14.34 -22.05 -15.47
CA ASN A 277 -15.64 -22.71 -15.49
C ASN A 277 -16.51 -22.31 -16.69
N ASN A 278 -15.90 -22.06 -17.85
CA ASN A 278 -16.50 -21.55 -19.10
C ASN A 278 -17.24 -20.19 -19.02
N HIS A 279 -17.27 -19.51 -17.87
CA HIS A 279 -18.08 -18.29 -17.69
C HIS A 279 -17.34 -17.13 -17.01
N THR A 280 -16.28 -17.39 -16.24
CA THR A 280 -15.60 -16.36 -15.44
C THR A 280 -14.30 -15.93 -16.10
N LYS A 281 -14.26 -14.72 -16.66
CA LYS A 281 -13.00 -14.14 -17.15
C LYS A 281 -12.19 -13.58 -15.99
N VAL A 282 -10.93 -14.01 -15.90
CA VAL A 282 -9.95 -13.48 -14.94
C VAL A 282 -8.91 -12.70 -15.71
N PHE A 283 -8.60 -11.49 -15.25
CA PHE A 283 -7.58 -10.62 -15.84
C PHE A 283 -6.45 -10.38 -14.85
N ALA A 284 -5.23 -10.33 -15.34
CA ALA A 284 -4.06 -10.05 -14.50
C ALA A 284 -2.95 -9.35 -15.31
N PRO A 285 -2.06 -8.61 -14.65
CA PRO A 285 -0.88 -8.04 -15.30
C PRO A 285 0.07 -9.13 -15.80
N GLY A 286 0.70 -8.88 -16.95
CA GLY A 286 1.76 -9.75 -17.48
C GLY A 286 3.07 -9.66 -16.69
N PRO A 287 4.11 -10.42 -17.08
CA PRO A 287 5.46 -10.24 -16.55
C PRO A 287 5.91 -8.76 -16.63
N PRO A 288 6.66 -8.26 -15.64
CA PRO A 288 7.33 -8.98 -14.55
C PRO A 288 6.45 -9.29 -13.32
N MET A 289 5.13 -9.03 -13.38
CA MET A 289 4.19 -9.33 -12.30
C MET A 289 3.77 -10.81 -12.27
N GLY A 290 3.20 -11.24 -11.14
CA GLY A 290 2.81 -12.63 -10.90
C GLY A 290 1.54 -13.12 -11.62
N GLY A 291 0.97 -12.37 -12.56
CA GLY A 291 -0.32 -12.70 -13.17
C GLY A 291 -0.32 -14.02 -13.94
N ALA A 292 0.76 -14.34 -14.66
CA ALA A 292 0.90 -15.62 -15.35
C ALA A 292 0.93 -16.81 -14.38
N VAL A 293 1.60 -16.66 -13.23
CA VAL A 293 1.66 -17.69 -12.17
C VAL A 293 0.28 -17.88 -11.53
N LEU A 294 -0.44 -16.79 -11.24
CA LEU A 294 -1.81 -16.85 -10.73
C LEU A 294 -2.72 -17.60 -11.70
N MET A 295 -2.66 -17.27 -12.99
CA MET A 295 -3.48 -17.92 -14.02
C MET A 295 -3.18 -19.41 -14.16
N PHE A 296 -1.89 -19.78 -14.10
CA PHE A 296 -1.49 -21.18 -14.10
C PHE A 296 -2.08 -21.94 -12.90
N ILE A 297 -1.95 -21.39 -11.68
CA ILE A 297 -2.51 -22.01 -10.47
C ILE A 297 -4.02 -22.20 -10.60
N LEU A 298 -4.75 -21.16 -11.03
CA LEU A 298 -6.20 -21.24 -11.18
C LEU A 298 -6.62 -22.28 -12.23
N LYS A 299 -5.86 -22.44 -13.32
CA LYS A 299 -6.13 -23.45 -14.35
C LYS A 299 -5.81 -24.88 -13.94
N VAL A 300 -4.86 -25.08 -13.02
CA VAL A 300 -4.57 -26.40 -12.46
C VAL A 300 -5.64 -26.83 -11.44
N LEU A 301 -6.26 -25.86 -10.75
CA LEU A 301 -7.28 -26.11 -9.73
C LEU A 301 -8.71 -26.17 -10.27
N GLU A 302 -8.93 -25.76 -11.53
CA GLU A 302 -10.21 -25.87 -12.25
C GLU A 302 -10.54 -27.33 -12.56
#